data_AF-A0A3M4M9G6-F1
#
_entry.id   AF-A0A3M4M9G6-F1
#
_cell.length_a   1.000
_cell.length_b   1.000
_cell.length_c   1.000
_cell.angle_alpha   90.00
_cell.angle_beta   90.00
_cell.angle_gamma   90.00
#
_symmetry.space_group_name_H-M   'P 1'
#
loop_
_entity.id
_entity.type
_entity.pdbx_description
1 polymer ?
#
loop_
_entity_poly.entity_id
_entity_poly.type
_entity_poly.pdbx_seq_one_letter_code
_entity_poly.pdbx_strand_id
1 'polypeptide(L)'
;MMERQYTSPTLGDVAQYAVAACGVMPRKARNRDDETEFDQGMAKTYQKKMQRLAKEDCNLQEAFEDIAQLLTASLGRYIRCPFWAEQIRDLLNELYGSYASMVKHMGTMMTKRDTTRFFLTSYGIDVAVRSLAHNWVVLQGYIYAAPQPMEPCWYLPSNVEGELSTPLDKVLGWAYSACGLTLATFHDPIGVVGDTTKLKQNERAVRSWKNGKHLPSLPALVSILEDSFQALASIGKPVEQRLQDGIITCAAIARITTSISKDIQEQLGTEYLQDLLGQARLYSGWMKAEINTYMASLNQAVDARLAEHFAAGLADEIIRLEAFERVELGIKMAPHFWALFEGKRHNASELLLSHRDAEGHVSDDVVQWIAIRYGAYAARVRSDSISRWSIDKPGLFDLYLQKALSLRNGSDVTLAAVEALHAEMTLAGVAERLPWLMHWLRGIVCYRKEDYGTASSHYIKAFQLAKYSAGELQYSLANQYLEVMAKTKQWRRFKQGVRWANYLDIPVRWLREKEPTEENIRNAYGILGLEAVRYARM
;
A
#
# COMPACT_ATOMS: atom_id res chain seq x y z
N MET A 1 -20.40 -20.09 -0.68
CA MET A 1 -19.03 -19.88 -0.19
C MET A 1 -19.15 -19.46 1.26
N MET A 2 -18.47 -20.13 2.20
CA MET A 2 -18.41 -19.66 3.57
C MET A 2 -17.58 -18.37 3.56
N GLU A 3 -18.19 -17.24 3.93
CA GLU A 3 -17.52 -15.95 3.93
C GLU A 3 -16.40 -15.98 4.98
N ARG A 4 -15.17 -15.66 4.56
CA ARG A 4 -14.01 -15.63 5.48
C ARG A 4 -14.15 -14.36 6.33
N GLN A 5 -14.76 -14.50 7.50
CA GLN A 5 -14.99 -13.37 8.39
C GLN A 5 -13.68 -12.83 8.97
N TYR A 6 -12.81 -13.72 9.47
CA TYR A 6 -11.54 -13.37 10.11
C TYR A 6 -10.36 -13.68 9.18
N THR A 7 -9.93 -12.66 8.43
CA THR A 7 -8.90 -12.79 7.40
C THR A 7 -8.38 -11.41 7.02
N SER A 8 -7.15 -11.35 6.54
CA SER A 8 -6.65 -10.17 5.83
C SER A 8 -7.33 -10.07 4.45
N PRO A 9 -7.39 -8.86 3.85
CA PRO A 9 -7.77 -8.71 2.44
C PRO A 9 -6.97 -9.65 1.52
N THR A 10 -7.54 -10.07 0.40
CA THR A 10 -6.75 -10.82 -0.60
C THR A 10 -5.86 -9.86 -1.40
N LEU A 11 -4.84 -10.39 -2.08
CA LEU A 11 -4.06 -9.59 -3.04
C LEU A 11 -4.97 -8.93 -4.10
N GLY A 12 -5.99 -9.67 -4.54
CA GLY A 12 -6.98 -9.16 -5.48
C GLY A 12 -7.79 -8.00 -4.90
N ASP A 13 -8.20 -8.07 -3.63
CA ASP A 13 -8.91 -6.99 -2.94
C ASP A 13 -8.05 -5.71 -2.92
N VAL A 14 -6.77 -5.85 -2.53
CA VAL A 14 -5.81 -4.73 -2.45
C VAL A 14 -5.55 -4.11 -3.83
N ALA A 15 -5.28 -4.93 -4.85
CA ALA A 15 -5.02 -4.44 -6.21
C ALA A 15 -6.26 -3.74 -6.80
N GLN A 16 -7.46 -4.30 -6.60
CA GLN A 16 -8.70 -3.67 -7.05
C GLN A 16 -8.92 -2.32 -6.39
N TYR A 17 -8.68 -2.24 -5.09
CA TYR A 17 -8.81 -1.00 -4.35
C TYR A 17 -7.83 0.06 -4.85
N ALA A 18 -6.54 -0.27 -4.99
CA ALA A 18 -5.52 0.66 -5.48
C ALA A 18 -5.89 1.26 -6.85
N VAL A 19 -6.34 0.42 -7.79
CA VAL A 19 -6.75 0.86 -9.13
C VAL A 19 -8.00 1.76 -9.08
N ALA A 20 -8.98 1.42 -8.25
CA ALA A 20 -10.20 2.19 -8.07
C ALA A 20 -9.92 3.56 -7.43
N ALA A 21 -9.12 3.58 -6.36
CA ALA A 21 -8.71 4.79 -5.64
C ALA A 21 -7.86 5.73 -6.53
N CYS A 22 -7.06 5.17 -7.45
CA CYS A 22 -6.31 5.96 -8.42
C CYS A 22 -7.20 6.60 -9.51
N GLY A 23 -8.44 6.13 -9.69
CA GLY A 23 -9.37 6.69 -10.67
C GLY A 23 -9.01 6.42 -12.13
N VAL A 24 -8.12 5.44 -12.37
CA VAL A 24 -7.61 5.05 -13.70
C VAL A 24 -8.24 3.75 -14.22
N MET A 25 -9.37 3.32 -13.65
CA MET A 25 -10.13 2.18 -14.15
C MET A 25 -10.39 2.33 -15.66
N PRO A 26 -9.94 1.39 -16.51
CA PRO A 26 -10.16 1.47 -17.95
C PRO A 26 -11.65 1.46 -18.26
N ARG A 27 -12.15 2.58 -18.78
CA ARG A 27 -13.49 2.68 -19.36
C ARG A 27 -13.38 2.47 -20.86
N LYS A 28 -14.47 2.05 -21.50
CA LYS A 28 -14.52 1.99 -22.96
C LYS A 28 -14.35 3.42 -23.47
N ALA A 29 -13.31 3.67 -24.26
CA ALA A 29 -13.14 4.96 -24.88
C ALA A 29 -14.39 5.30 -25.71
N ARG A 30 -14.96 6.49 -25.50
CA ARG A 30 -16.12 6.95 -26.29
C ARG A 30 -15.69 7.43 -27.67
N ASN A 31 -14.44 7.86 -27.81
CA ASN A 31 -13.81 8.31 -29.05
C ASN A 31 -12.51 7.52 -29.29
N ARG A 32 -12.23 7.14 -30.54
CA ARG A 32 -11.02 6.37 -30.90
C ARG A 32 -9.77 7.25 -31.00
N ASP A 33 -9.93 8.55 -31.18
CA ASP A 33 -8.84 9.53 -31.32
C ASP A 33 -8.43 10.15 -29.96
N ASP A 34 -9.01 9.68 -28.85
CA ASP A 34 -8.67 10.13 -27.50
C ASP A 34 -7.46 9.34 -26.97
N GLU A 35 -6.26 9.91 -27.12
CA GLU A 35 -5.00 9.34 -26.63
C GLU A 35 -4.92 9.29 -25.09
N THR A 36 -5.84 9.94 -24.38
CA THR A 36 -5.89 9.96 -22.92
C THR A 36 -6.71 8.83 -22.31
N GLU A 37 -7.48 8.08 -23.12
CA GLU A 37 -8.28 6.93 -22.70
C GLU A 37 -7.62 5.59 -23.10
N PHE A 38 -8.03 4.49 -22.44
CA PHE A 38 -7.54 3.15 -22.80
C PHE A 38 -8.19 2.69 -24.10
N ASP A 39 -7.39 2.20 -25.05
CA ASP A 39 -7.91 1.43 -26.18
C ASP A 39 -8.82 0.29 -25.67
N GLN A 40 -9.91 0.04 -26.39
CA GLN A 40 -10.93 -0.95 -26.05
C GLN A 40 -10.33 -2.36 -25.82
N GLY A 41 -9.26 -2.71 -26.54
CA GLY A 41 -8.52 -3.96 -26.34
C GLY A 41 -7.76 -4.00 -25.01
N MET A 42 -7.06 -2.90 -24.68
CA MET A 42 -6.33 -2.75 -23.42
C MET A 42 -7.27 -2.76 -22.20
N ALA A 43 -8.40 -2.06 -22.28
CA ALA A 43 -9.38 -2.02 -21.20
C ALA A 43 -9.96 -3.40 -20.87
N LYS A 44 -10.34 -4.18 -21.90
CA LYS A 44 -10.83 -5.56 -21.72
C LYS A 44 -9.76 -6.48 -21.13
N THR A 45 -8.52 -6.35 -21.60
CA THR A 45 -7.40 -7.16 -21.11
C THR A 45 -7.14 -6.89 -19.62
N TYR A 46 -7.10 -5.61 -19.25
CA TYR A 46 -6.90 -5.20 -17.86
C TYR A 46 -8.03 -5.69 -16.94
N GLN A 47 -9.29 -5.49 -17.33
CA GLN A 47 -10.44 -5.97 -16.55
C GLN A 47 -10.42 -7.49 -16.37
N LYS A 48 -10.06 -8.25 -17.42
CA LYS A 48 -9.94 -9.71 -17.35
C LYS A 48 -8.80 -10.16 -16.43
N LYS A 49 -7.65 -9.47 -16.45
CA LYS A 49 -6.53 -9.73 -15.52
C LYS A 49 -6.95 -9.45 -14.06
N MET A 50 -7.57 -8.30 -13.79
CA MET A 50 -8.10 -7.95 -12.46
C MET A 50 -9.11 -8.98 -11.94
N GLN A 51 -10.02 -9.46 -12.79
CA GLN A 51 -11.00 -10.50 -12.42
C GLN A 51 -10.34 -11.84 -12.08
N ARG A 52 -9.27 -12.22 -12.80
CA ARG A 52 -8.52 -13.45 -12.53
C ARG A 52 -7.71 -13.34 -11.24
N LEU A 53 -7.10 -12.19 -10.98
CA LEU A 53 -6.38 -11.90 -9.74
C LEU A 53 -7.32 -11.99 -8.53
N ALA A 54 -8.50 -11.39 -8.61
CA ALA A 54 -9.51 -11.46 -7.55
C ALA A 54 -10.04 -12.87 -7.27
N LYS A 55 -10.06 -13.72 -8.30
CA LYS A 55 -10.41 -15.15 -8.14
C LYS A 55 -9.22 -16.02 -7.75
N GLU A 56 -8.02 -15.45 -7.72
CA GLU A 56 -6.75 -16.16 -7.51
C GLU A 56 -6.54 -17.35 -8.46
N ASP A 57 -7.09 -17.29 -9.68
CA ASP A 57 -7.03 -18.35 -10.69
C ASP A 57 -6.00 -18.04 -11.80
N CYS A 58 -4.87 -17.44 -11.41
CA CYS A 58 -3.77 -17.09 -12.31
C CYS A 58 -2.40 -17.29 -11.62
N ASN A 59 -1.32 -16.94 -12.32
CA ASN A 59 -0.04 -16.69 -11.65
C ASN A 59 -0.20 -15.36 -10.90
N LEU A 60 -0.25 -15.41 -9.57
CA LEU A 60 -0.59 -14.24 -8.75
C LEU A 60 0.47 -13.15 -8.86
N GLN A 61 1.75 -13.53 -8.79
CA GLN A 61 2.87 -12.61 -8.84
C GLN A 61 2.90 -11.88 -10.18
N GLU A 62 3.01 -12.62 -11.28
CA GLU A 62 3.04 -12.09 -12.65
C GLU A 62 1.80 -11.23 -12.96
N ALA A 63 0.60 -11.70 -12.57
CA ALA A 63 -0.61 -10.92 -12.79
C ALA A 63 -0.64 -9.63 -11.99
N PHE A 64 -0.13 -9.63 -10.75
CA PHE A 64 -0.03 -8.44 -9.93
C PHE A 64 1.02 -7.46 -10.47
N GLU A 65 2.20 -7.94 -10.85
CA GLU A 65 3.26 -7.15 -11.49
C GLU A 65 2.76 -6.46 -12.77
N ASP A 66 2.07 -7.21 -13.64
CA ASP A 66 1.41 -6.66 -14.82
C ASP A 66 0.43 -5.53 -14.47
N ILE A 67 -0.38 -5.72 -13.43
CA ILE A 67 -1.36 -4.73 -12.97
C ILE A 67 -0.66 -3.49 -12.40
N ALA A 68 0.38 -3.68 -11.58
CA ALA A 68 1.17 -2.62 -10.99
C ALA A 68 1.90 -1.79 -12.06
N GLN A 69 2.46 -2.45 -13.07
CA GLN A 69 3.10 -1.79 -14.22
C GLN A 69 2.09 -0.96 -15.01
N LEU A 70 0.91 -1.54 -15.30
CA LEU A 70 -0.15 -0.83 -16.02
C LEU A 70 -0.71 0.35 -15.21
N LEU A 71 -0.87 0.20 -13.89
CA LEU A 71 -1.27 1.27 -12.99
C LEU A 71 -0.24 2.41 -13.02
N THR A 72 1.04 2.09 -12.85
CA THR A 72 2.14 3.07 -12.85
C THR A 72 2.25 3.79 -14.20
N ALA A 73 2.16 3.06 -15.31
CA ALA A 73 2.18 3.64 -16.65
C ALA A 73 0.98 4.56 -16.89
N SER A 74 -0.20 4.20 -16.35
CA SER A 74 -1.40 5.04 -16.47
C SER A 74 -1.30 6.30 -15.61
N LEU A 75 -0.80 6.17 -14.38
CA LEU A 75 -0.55 7.30 -13.49
C LEU A 75 0.48 8.27 -14.08
N GLY A 76 1.55 7.76 -14.70
CA GLY A 76 2.59 8.57 -15.35
C GLY A 76 2.08 9.43 -16.51
N ARG A 77 0.90 9.16 -17.08
CA ARG A 77 0.27 10.04 -18.08
C ARG A 77 -0.33 11.31 -17.47
N TYR A 78 -0.74 11.24 -16.20
CA TYR A 78 -1.44 12.33 -15.52
C TYR A 78 -0.58 13.01 -14.45
N ILE A 79 0.40 12.30 -13.90
CA ILE A 79 1.41 12.85 -13.01
C ILE A 79 2.59 13.26 -13.88
N ARG A 80 2.52 14.49 -14.39
CA ARG A 80 3.44 15.03 -15.41
C ARG A 80 4.81 15.37 -14.86
N CYS A 81 4.94 15.48 -13.54
CA CYS A 81 6.23 15.56 -12.87
C CYS A 81 6.81 14.13 -12.75
N PRO A 82 7.90 13.79 -13.47
CA PRO A 82 8.47 12.44 -13.44
C PRO A 82 8.89 12.01 -12.03
N PHE A 83 9.37 12.98 -11.24
CA PHE A 83 9.71 12.78 -9.83
C PHE A 83 8.52 12.26 -9.02
N TRP A 84 7.37 12.94 -9.09
CA TRP A 84 6.20 12.53 -8.33
C TRP A 84 5.63 11.20 -8.85
N ALA A 85 5.77 10.91 -10.14
CA ALA A 85 5.37 9.61 -10.69
C ALA A 85 6.22 8.48 -10.12
N GLU A 86 7.54 8.67 -10.03
CA GLU A 86 8.46 7.74 -9.39
C GLU A 86 8.19 7.61 -7.88
N GLN A 87 7.97 8.73 -7.17
CA GLN A 87 7.67 8.71 -5.74
C GLN A 87 6.39 7.92 -5.43
N ILE A 88 5.35 8.04 -6.26
CA ILE A 88 4.10 7.29 -6.07
C ILE A 88 4.30 5.81 -6.39
N ARG A 89 5.08 5.47 -7.42
CA ARG A 89 5.43 4.09 -7.74
C ARG A 89 6.13 3.42 -6.55
N ASP A 90 7.15 4.08 -6.00
CA ASP A 90 7.96 3.53 -4.92
C ASP A 90 7.13 3.39 -3.63
N LEU A 91 6.27 4.37 -3.33
CA LEU A 91 5.31 4.30 -2.24
C LEU A 91 4.37 3.08 -2.37
N LEU A 92 3.80 2.84 -3.56
CA LEU A 92 2.92 1.69 -3.78
C LEU A 92 3.66 0.36 -3.61
N ASN A 93 4.91 0.29 -4.07
CA ASN A 93 5.76 -0.89 -3.90
C ASN A 93 6.10 -1.15 -2.42
N GLU A 94 6.46 -0.12 -1.66
CA GLU A 94 6.75 -0.25 -0.22
C GLU A 94 5.51 -0.64 0.57
N LEU A 95 4.34 -0.06 0.26
CA LEU A 95 3.07 -0.44 0.90
C LEU A 95 2.73 -1.90 0.62
N TYR A 96 2.92 -2.36 -0.62
CA TYR A 96 2.73 -3.76 -0.98
C TYR A 96 3.70 -4.68 -0.25
N GLY A 97 5.00 -4.34 -0.21
CA GLY A 97 6.02 -5.13 0.49
C GLY A 97 5.71 -5.25 1.99
N SER A 98 5.30 -4.14 2.62
CA SER A 98 4.88 -4.12 4.02
C SER A 98 3.63 -4.97 4.26
N TYR A 99 2.64 -4.90 3.36
CA TYR A 99 1.43 -5.71 3.43
C TYR A 99 1.73 -7.21 3.29
N ALA A 100 2.54 -7.60 2.30
CA ALA A 100 2.92 -8.99 2.08
C ALA A 100 3.70 -9.55 3.28
N SER A 101 4.62 -8.76 3.83
CA SER A 101 5.34 -9.11 5.07
C SER A 101 4.39 -9.32 6.25
N MET A 102 3.43 -8.41 6.46
CA MET A 102 2.41 -8.56 7.51
C MET A 102 1.61 -9.86 7.33
N VAL A 103 1.13 -10.17 6.13
CA VAL A 103 0.36 -11.40 5.86
C VAL A 103 1.19 -12.67 6.09
N LYS A 104 2.49 -12.63 5.76
CA LYS A 104 3.42 -13.75 5.90
C LYS A 104 3.77 -14.04 7.36
N HIS A 105 4.07 -13.00 8.13
CA HIS A 105 4.59 -13.15 9.49
C HIS A 105 3.50 -13.07 10.56
N MET A 106 2.44 -12.30 10.32
CA MET A 106 1.40 -12.09 11.31
C MET A 106 0.16 -12.91 10.96
N GLY A 107 -0.18 -13.87 11.83
CA GLY A 107 -1.51 -14.46 11.80
C GLY A 107 -2.55 -13.41 12.17
N THR A 108 -3.71 -13.41 11.52
CA THR A 108 -4.82 -12.54 11.91
C THR A 108 -5.99 -13.35 12.43
N MET A 109 -6.55 -12.84 13.52
CA MET A 109 -7.80 -13.26 14.13
C MET A 109 -8.84 -12.14 14.07
N MET A 110 -8.55 -11.09 13.31
CA MET A 110 -9.36 -9.90 13.15
C MET A 110 -10.18 -9.99 11.86
N THR A 111 -11.24 -9.20 11.78
CA THR A 111 -12.01 -9.07 10.54
C THR A 111 -11.17 -8.42 9.44
N LYS A 112 -11.62 -8.48 8.17
CA LYS A 112 -10.96 -7.72 7.10
C LYS A 112 -10.89 -6.22 7.41
N ARG A 113 -11.96 -5.67 7.98
CA ARG A 113 -12.06 -4.26 8.39
C ARG A 113 -10.98 -3.93 9.42
N ASP A 114 -10.90 -4.72 10.50
CA ASP A 114 -9.96 -4.44 11.59
C ASP A 114 -8.52 -4.75 11.20
N THR A 115 -8.28 -5.76 10.36
CA THR A 115 -6.95 -6.02 9.79
C THR A 115 -6.50 -4.85 8.90
N THR A 116 -7.42 -4.22 8.16
CA THR A 116 -7.12 -3.02 7.36
C THR A 116 -6.78 -1.84 8.27
N ARG A 117 -7.54 -1.62 9.34
CA ARG A 117 -7.23 -0.56 10.32
C ARG A 117 -5.87 -0.78 10.99
N PHE A 118 -5.61 -2.00 11.44
CA PHE A 118 -4.33 -2.39 12.00
C PHE A 118 -3.18 -2.13 11.01
N PHE A 119 -3.32 -2.52 9.74
CA PHE A 119 -2.31 -2.26 8.73
C PHE A 119 -2.04 -0.76 8.56
N LEU A 120 -3.09 0.06 8.42
CA LEU A 120 -2.95 1.50 8.24
C LEU A 120 -2.26 2.16 9.46
N THR A 121 -2.71 1.80 10.67
CA THR A 121 -2.21 2.37 11.94
C THR A 121 -0.77 1.96 12.23
N SER A 122 -0.43 0.69 11.97
CA SER A 122 0.85 0.11 12.41
C SER A 122 1.94 0.14 11.34
N TYR A 123 1.57 0.22 10.06
CA TYR A 123 2.52 0.13 8.95
C TYR A 123 2.29 1.22 7.90
N GLY A 124 1.05 1.40 7.44
CA GLY A 124 0.72 2.21 6.28
C GLY A 124 1.19 3.67 6.40
N ILE A 125 0.94 4.31 7.55
CA ILE A 125 1.36 5.71 7.76
C ILE A 125 2.88 5.85 7.90
N ASP A 126 3.58 4.95 8.62
CA ASP A 126 5.05 4.96 8.70
C ASP A 126 5.66 4.83 7.31
N VAL A 127 5.22 3.82 6.54
CA VAL A 127 5.67 3.59 5.16
C VAL A 127 5.42 4.83 4.29
N ALA A 128 4.22 5.41 4.36
CA ALA A 128 3.90 6.59 3.57
C ALA A 128 4.83 7.78 3.88
N VAL A 129 5.04 8.08 5.16
CA VAL A 129 5.89 9.20 5.57
C VAL A 129 7.36 8.98 5.17
N ARG A 130 7.89 7.76 5.38
CA ARG A 130 9.28 7.45 5.01
C ARG A 130 9.51 7.48 3.51
N SER A 131 8.64 6.83 2.74
CA SER A 131 8.80 6.75 1.28
C SER A 131 8.72 8.14 0.64
N LEU A 132 7.80 9.00 1.12
CA LEU A 132 7.73 10.40 0.68
C LEU A 132 9.00 11.18 1.06
N ALA A 133 9.51 11.00 2.28
CA ALA A 133 10.74 11.64 2.74
C ALA A 133 11.98 11.17 1.96
N HIS A 134 12.10 9.87 1.69
CA HIS A 134 13.17 9.27 0.91
C HIS A 134 13.35 9.95 -0.43
N ASN A 135 12.27 10.00 -1.18
CA ASN A 135 12.28 10.60 -2.51
C ASN A 135 12.46 12.12 -2.46
N TRP A 136 11.95 12.79 -1.42
CA TRP A 136 12.20 14.21 -1.22
C TRP A 136 13.68 14.53 -0.99
N VAL A 137 14.39 13.75 -0.18
CA VAL A 137 15.82 13.93 0.16
C VAL A 137 16.76 13.66 -1.02
N VAL A 138 16.34 12.85 -1.99
CA VAL A 138 17.16 12.55 -3.17
C VAL A 138 16.98 13.63 -4.25
N LEU A 139 15.77 14.21 -4.36
CA LEU A 139 15.33 14.98 -5.51
C LEU A 139 14.83 16.39 -5.18
N GLN A 140 15.17 16.91 -4.00
CA GLN A 140 14.81 18.23 -3.48
C GLN A 140 15.02 19.36 -4.50
N GLY A 141 16.11 19.35 -5.27
CA GLY A 141 16.38 20.38 -6.26
C GLY A 141 15.37 20.43 -7.43
N TYR A 142 14.75 19.30 -7.78
CA TYR A 142 13.67 19.24 -8.78
C TYR A 142 12.31 19.64 -8.20
N ILE A 143 12.07 19.38 -6.91
CA ILE A 143 10.79 19.67 -6.24
C ILE A 143 10.57 21.17 -6.11
N TYR A 144 11.61 21.92 -5.76
CA TYR A 144 11.54 23.39 -5.72
C TYR A 144 11.28 24.00 -7.10
N ALA A 145 11.50 23.23 -8.18
CA ALA A 145 11.18 23.66 -9.52
C ALA A 145 9.73 23.33 -9.96
N ALA A 146 8.94 22.55 -9.23
CA ALA A 146 7.56 22.26 -9.62
C ALA A 146 6.55 23.21 -8.92
N PRO A 147 5.65 23.89 -9.65
CA PRO A 147 4.57 24.66 -9.03
C PRO A 147 3.65 23.76 -8.21
N GLN A 148 3.42 24.11 -6.95
CA GLN A 148 2.59 23.35 -6.01
C GLN A 148 1.90 24.26 -4.98
N PRO A 149 0.85 23.79 -4.30
CA PRO A 149 0.25 24.52 -3.18
C PRO A 149 1.27 24.78 -2.06
N MET A 150 1.20 25.97 -1.47
CA MET A 150 2.04 26.35 -0.31
C MET A 150 1.56 25.74 1.01
N GLU A 151 0.31 25.29 1.08
CA GLU A 151 -0.24 24.64 2.27
C GLU A 151 0.55 23.35 2.57
N PRO A 152 1.09 23.18 3.79
CA PRO A 152 1.70 21.93 4.22
C PRO A 152 0.69 20.79 4.18
N CYS A 153 1.10 19.62 3.70
CA CYS A 153 0.22 18.46 3.57
C CYS A 153 -1.06 18.77 2.77
N TRP A 154 -0.99 19.59 1.72
CA TRP A 154 -2.11 19.90 0.81
C TRP A 154 -2.80 18.64 0.25
N TYR A 155 -2.08 17.53 0.19
CA TYR A 155 -2.56 16.21 -0.21
C TYR A 155 -3.35 15.45 0.88
N LEU A 156 -3.54 16.02 2.07
CA LEU A 156 -4.36 15.45 3.14
C LEU A 156 -5.56 16.35 3.45
N PRO A 157 -6.73 15.80 3.84
CA PRO A 157 -7.84 16.59 4.33
C PRO A 157 -7.46 17.46 5.54
N SER A 158 -7.98 18.69 5.61
CA SER A 158 -7.84 19.57 6.79
C SER A 158 -9.17 20.22 7.14
N ASN A 159 -9.36 20.56 8.42
CA ASN A 159 -10.53 21.32 8.84
C ASN A 159 -10.32 22.79 8.48
N VAL A 160 -11.18 23.32 7.62
CA VAL A 160 -11.25 24.73 7.28
C VAL A 160 -12.63 25.22 7.73
N GLU A 161 -12.68 26.17 8.66
CA GLU A 161 -13.94 26.76 9.15
C GLU A 161 -14.94 25.73 9.76
N GLY A 162 -14.44 24.62 10.30
CA GLY A 162 -15.26 23.56 10.89
C GLY A 162 -15.76 22.52 9.90
N GLU A 163 -15.51 22.69 8.59
CA GLU A 163 -15.77 21.68 7.56
C GLU A 163 -14.49 21.00 7.09
N LEU A 164 -14.58 19.69 6.80
CA LEU A 164 -13.44 18.92 6.29
C LEU A 164 -13.21 19.24 4.81
N SER A 165 -12.20 20.07 4.52
CA SER A 165 -11.79 20.39 3.17
C SER A 165 -11.02 19.21 2.54
N THR A 166 -11.47 18.75 1.38
CA THR A 166 -10.81 17.65 0.68
C THR A 166 -9.53 18.11 -0.02
N PRO A 167 -8.52 17.24 -0.20
CA PRO A 167 -7.33 17.57 -0.96
C PRO A 167 -7.63 18.15 -2.35
N LEU A 168 -8.62 17.58 -3.06
CA LEU A 168 -8.97 18.05 -4.41
C LEU A 168 -9.50 19.48 -4.40
N ASP A 169 -10.33 19.83 -3.40
CA ASP A 169 -10.88 21.18 -3.28
C ASP A 169 -9.79 22.22 -3.04
N LYS A 170 -8.80 21.88 -2.21
CA LYS A 170 -7.65 22.75 -1.92
C LYS A 170 -6.83 22.99 -3.18
N VAL A 171 -6.51 21.94 -3.92
CA VAL A 171 -5.68 22.06 -5.13
C VAL A 171 -6.40 22.84 -6.22
N LEU A 172 -7.71 22.61 -6.42
CA LEU A 172 -8.48 23.41 -7.36
C LEU A 172 -8.55 24.88 -6.93
N GLY A 173 -8.77 25.15 -5.63
CA GLY A 173 -8.72 26.50 -5.08
C GLY A 173 -7.37 27.19 -5.29
N TRP A 174 -6.27 26.47 -5.11
CA TRP A 174 -4.92 26.94 -5.42
C TRP A 174 -4.75 27.22 -6.91
N ALA A 175 -5.18 26.31 -7.80
CA ALA A 175 -5.09 26.49 -9.25
C ALA A 175 -5.80 27.78 -9.71
N TYR A 176 -7.00 28.04 -9.19
CA TYR A 176 -7.74 29.27 -9.51
C TYR A 176 -7.00 30.52 -9.02
N SER A 177 -6.50 30.48 -7.78
CA SER A 177 -5.77 31.59 -7.17
C SER A 177 -4.45 31.87 -7.90
N ALA A 178 -3.72 30.83 -8.29
CA ALA A 178 -2.47 30.93 -9.05
C ALA A 178 -2.67 31.55 -10.44
N CYS A 179 -3.84 31.33 -11.05
CA CYS A 179 -4.22 31.97 -12.31
C CYS A 179 -4.91 33.34 -12.13
N GLY A 180 -5.17 33.80 -10.91
CA GLY A 180 -5.90 35.04 -10.64
C GLY A 180 -7.37 35.00 -11.06
N LEU A 181 -7.99 33.82 -11.02
CA LEU A 181 -9.34 33.57 -11.52
C LEU A 181 -10.24 32.98 -10.43
N THR A 182 -11.55 33.06 -10.64
CA THR A 182 -12.54 32.28 -9.89
C THR A 182 -12.78 30.94 -10.59
N LEU A 183 -13.40 29.97 -9.89
CA LEU A 183 -13.85 28.70 -10.49
C LEU A 183 -14.64 28.92 -11.79
N ALA A 184 -15.59 29.86 -11.77
CA ALA A 184 -16.45 30.14 -12.93
C ALA A 184 -15.63 30.65 -14.12
N THR A 185 -14.83 31.69 -13.89
CA THR A 185 -14.03 32.33 -14.96
C THR A 185 -12.85 31.49 -15.42
N PHE A 186 -12.43 30.49 -14.64
CA PHE A 186 -11.39 29.54 -15.03
C PHE A 186 -11.95 28.49 -16.00
N HIS A 187 -13.13 27.94 -15.72
CA HIS A 187 -13.72 26.86 -16.53
C HIS A 187 -14.64 27.36 -17.66
N ASP A 188 -15.27 28.53 -17.52
CA ASP A 188 -16.07 29.21 -18.55
C ASP A 188 -15.61 30.68 -18.68
N PRO A 189 -14.45 30.94 -19.32
CA PRO A 189 -13.91 32.29 -19.44
C PRO A 189 -14.80 33.20 -20.30
N ILE A 190 -15.01 34.44 -19.82
CA ILE A 190 -15.74 35.45 -20.60
C ILE A 190 -14.90 35.86 -21.82
N GLY A 191 -15.52 35.86 -23.00
CA GLY A 191 -14.88 36.28 -24.25
C GLY A 191 -14.49 35.14 -25.20
N VAL A 192 -14.72 33.87 -24.80
CA VAL A 192 -14.58 32.73 -25.72
C VAL A 192 -15.60 32.84 -26.84
N VAL A 193 -15.13 32.82 -28.09
CA VAL A 193 -15.97 32.91 -29.29
C VAL A 193 -16.47 31.51 -29.68
N GLY A 194 -17.77 31.36 -29.93
CA GLY A 194 -18.38 30.11 -30.37
C GLY A 194 -19.23 29.41 -29.31
N ASP A 195 -19.47 28.10 -29.48
CA ASP A 195 -20.28 27.30 -28.57
C ASP A 195 -19.53 26.99 -27.26
N THR A 196 -19.97 27.60 -26.16
CA THR A 196 -19.43 27.41 -24.80
C THR A 196 -20.17 26.34 -23.99
N THR A 197 -21.06 25.56 -24.61
CA THR A 197 -21.87 24.55 -23.91
C THR A 197 -21.01 23.54 -23.16
N LYS A 198 -19.89 23.07 -23.75
CA LYS A 198 -18.95 22.15 -23.10
C LYS A 198 -18.30 22.80 -21.86
N LEU A 199 -17.87 24.06 -21.94
CA LEU A 199 -17.24 24.79 -20.85
C LEU A 199 -18.20 24.99 -19.66
N LYS A 200 -19.46 25.35 -19.94
CA LYS A 200 -20.52 25.44 -18.92
C LYS A 200 -20.82 24.09 -18.26
N GLN A 201 -20.76 23.00 -19.02
CA GLN A 201 -20.90 21.65 -18.47
C GLN A 201 -19.71 21.30 -17.57
N ASN A 202 -18.49 21.61 -18.00
CA ASN A 202 -17.27 21.42 -17.22
C ASN A 202 -17.32 22.20 -15.89
N GLU A 203 -17.70 23.48 -15.92
CA GLU A 203 -17.87 24.30 -14.72
C GLU A 203 -18.87 23.67 -13.74
N ARG A 204 -20.04 23.23 -14.23
CA ARG A 204 -21.06 22.55 -13.41
C ARG A 204 -20.55 21.23 -12.83
N ALA A 205 -19.77 20.47 -13.61
CA ALA A 205 -19.18 19.22 -13.15
C ALA A 205 -18.22 19.47 -11.98
N VAL A 206 -17.34 20.47 -12.09
CA VAL A 206 -16.37 20.81 -11.04
C VAL A 206 -17.07 21.29 -9.76
N ARG A 207 -18.15 22.09 -9.89
CA ARG A 207 -19.00 22.46 -8.73
C ARG A 207 -19.61 21.24 -8.04
N SER A 208 -20.01 20.23 -8.81
CA SER A 208 -20.55 18.98 -8.27
C SER A 208 -19.50 18.19 -7.46
N TRP A 209 -18.24 18.21 -7.92
CA TRP A 209 -17.13 17.54 -7.22
C TRP A 209 -16.84 18.19 -5.87
N LYS A 210 -16.81 19.53 -5.84
CA LYS A 210 -16.60 20.32 -4.62
C LYS A 210 -17.68 20.10 -3.57
N ASN A 211 -18.93 19.93 -4.02
CA ASN A 211 -20.06 19.62 -3.12
C ASN A 211 -20.10 18.15 -2.69
N GLY A 212 -19.04 17.39 -2.92
CA GLY A 212 -18.87 16.02 -2.42
C GLY A 212 -19.66 14.94 -3.15
N LYS A 213 -20.55 15.29 -4.10
CA LYS A 213 -21.52 14.36 -4.69
C LYS A 213 -20.87 13.22 -5.48
N HIS A 214 -19.90 13.53 -6.33
CA HIS A 214 -19.20 12.54 -7.16
C HIS A 214 -17.74 12.96 -7.38
N LEU A 215 -16.80 12.03 -7.24
CA LEU A 215 -15.39 12.25 -7.55
C LEU A 215 -15.12 11.92 -9.04
N PRO A 216 -14.38 12.74 -9.80
CA PRO A 216 -14.10 12.45 -11.20
C PRO A 216 -13.20 11.21 -11.36
N SER A 217 -13.28 10.59 -12.53
CA SER A 217 -12.19 9.73 -13.00
C SER A 217 -10.99 10.61 -13.39
N LEU A 218 -9.79 10.07 -13.29
CA LEU A 218 -8.58 10.84 -13.58
C LEU A 218 -8.54 11.40 -15.02
N PRO A 219 -8.92 10.65 -16.08
CA PRO A 219 -9.01 11.22 -17.43
C PRO A 219 -9.98 12.42 -17.52
N ALA A 220 -11.13 12.34 -16.86
CA ALA A 220 -12.14 13.40 -16.91
C ALA A 220 -11.67 14.67 -16.18
N LEU A 221 -10.96 14.50 -15.06
CA LEU A 221 -10.35 15.62 -14.34
C LEU A 221 -9.34 16.35 -15.22
N VAL A 222 -8.43 15.60 -15.85
CA VAL A 222 -7.37 16.18 -16.68
C VAL A 222 -7.94 16.83 -17.95
N SER A 223 -8.85 16.16 -18.65
CA SER A 223 -9.50 16.71 -19.84
C SER A 223 -10.23 18.03 -19.54
N ILE A 224 -10.91 18.14 -18.40
CA ILE A 224 -11.58 19.39 -18.00
C ILE A 224 -10.57 20.52 -17.72
N LEU A 225 -9.44 20.21 -17.10
CA LEU A 225 -8.38 21.20 -16.86
C LEU A 225 -7.74 21.66 -18.17
N GLU A 226 -7.46 20.73 -19.10
CA GLU A 226 -6.91 21.03 -20.42
C GLU A 226 -7.86 21.88 -21.27
N ASP A 227 -9.15 21.54 -21.31
CA ASP A 227 -10.18 22.36 -21.95
C ASP A 227 -10.16 23.80 -21.40
N SER A 228 -9.97 23.95 -20.10
CA SER A 228 -9.93 25.26 -19.42
C SER A 228 -8.69 26.04 -19.82
N PHE A 229 -7.51 25.41 -19.87
CA PHE A 229 -6.28 26.05 -20.33
C PHE A 229 -6.36 26.49 -21.80
N GLN A 230 -6.95 25.66 -22.67
CA GLN A 230 -7.18 25.99 -24.07
C GLN A 230 -8.15 27.17 -24.23
N ALA A 231 -9.24 27.19 -23.47
CA ALA A 231 -10.20 28.29 -23.46
C ALA A 231 -9.54 29.61 -23.02
N LEU A 232 -8.74 29.58 -21.96
CA LEU A 232 -7.99 30.75 -21.48
C LEU A 232 -6.96 31.25 -22.50
N ALA A 233 -6.25 30.34 -23.18
CA ALA A 233 -5.35 30.70 -24.27
C ALA A 233 -6.09 31.38 -25.45
N SER A 234 -7.28 30.90 -25.79
CA SER A 234 -8.08 31.45 -26.90
C SER A 234 -8.52 32.91 -26.69
N ILE A 235 -8.63 33.35 -25.43
CA ILE A 235 -8.97 34.74 -25.07
C ILE A 235 -7.72 35.59 -24.75
N GLY A 236 -6.52 35.12 -25.13
CA GLY A 236 -5.27 35.84 -24.93
C GLY A 236 -4.73 35.80 -23.50
N LYS A 237 -5.16 34.85 -22.67
CA LYS A 237 -4.68 34.65 -21.29
C LYS A 237 -4.09 33.24 -21.10
N PRO A 238 -3.04 32.85 -21.85
CA PRO A 238 -2.47 31.51 -21.72
C PRO A 238 -1.87 31.30 -20.32
N VAL A 239 -2.09 30.11 -19.74
CA VAL A 239 -1.42 29.68 -18.51
C VAL A 239 -0.06 29.10 -18.88
N GLU A 240 1.00 29.45 -18.16
CA GLU A 240 2.35 28.91 -18.41
C GLU A 240 2.35 27.37 -18.33
N GLN A 241 3.01 26.69 -19.29
CA GLN A 241 3.03 25.23 -19.37
C GLN A 241 3.48 24.57 -18.07
N ARG A 242 4.52 25.11 -17.42
CA ARG A 242 5.04 24.61 -16.15
C ARG A 242 3.98 24.65 -15.04
N LEU A 243 3.16 25.71 -15.01
CA LEU A 243 2.05 25.83 -14.06
C LEU A 243 0.90 24.88 -14.41
N GLN A 244 0.58 24.70 -15.71
CA GLN A 244 -0.41 23.69 -16.14
C GLN A 244 -0.02 22.29 -15.65
N ASP A 245 1.24 21.89 -15.85
CA ASP A 245 1.74 20.58 -15.46
C ASP A 245 1.76 20.40 -13.92
N GLY A 246 2.10 21.46 -13.18
CA GLY A 246 2.00 21.50 -11.73
C GLY A 246 0.55 21.34 -11.24
N ILE A 247 -0.39 22.08 -11.84
CA ILE A 247 -1.83 21.99 -11.53
C ILE A 247 -2.36 20.59 -11.79
N ILE A 248 -2.12 20.03 -12.97
CA ILE A 248 -2.60 18.70 -13.35
C ILE A 248 -2.02 17.64 -12.42
N THR A 249 -0.72 17.73 -12.11
CA THR A 249 -0.10 16.73 -11.25
C THR A 249 -0.62 16.79 -9.81
N CYS A 250 -0.69 18.00 -9.23
CA CYS A 250 -1.24 18.16 -7.89
C CYS A 250 -2.70 17.70 -7.83
N ALA A 251 -3.50 17.98 -8.87
CA ALA A 251 -4.90 17.61 -8.94
C ALA A 251 -5.06 16.08 -9.04
N ALA A 252 -4.18 15.41 -9.79
CA ALA A 252 -4.14 13.95 -9.85
C ALA A 252 -3.90 13.34 -8.46
N ILE A 253 -2.85 13.79 -7.75
CA ILE A 253 -2.51 13.30 -6.40
C ILE A 253 -3.64 13.58 -5.40
N ALA A 254 -4.18 14.80 -5.44
CA ALA A 254 -5.27 15.24 -4.59
C ALA A 254 -6.56 14.44 -4.83
N ARG A 255 -6.85 14.04 -6.08
CA ARG A 255 -7.98 13.16 -6.38
C ARG A 255 -7.81 11.81 -5.71
N ILE A 256 -6.62 11.20 -5.78
CA ILE A 256 -6.35 9.88 -5.19
C ILE A 256 -6.58 9.92 -3.68
N THR A 257 -5.94 10.88 -3.02
CA THR A 257 -6.04 11.05 -1.55
C THR A 257 -7.44 11.45 -1.09
N THR A 258 -8.19 12.21 -1.90
CA THR A 258 -9.62 12.48 -1.65
C THR A 258 -10.46 11.20 -1.71
N SER A 259 -10.21 10.32 -2.70
CA SER A 259 -10.89 9.03 -2.80
C SER A 259 -10.65 8.18 -1.56
N ILE A 260 -9.38 8.03 -1.17
CA ILE A 260 -8.97 7.24 0.00
C ILE A 260 -9.59 7.80 1.28
N SER A 261 -9.57 9.11 1.46
CA SER A 261 -10.11 9.76 2.65
C SER A 261 -11.63 9.55 2.77
N LYS A 262 -12.37 9.64 1.65
CA LYS A 262 -13.81 9.36 1.62
C LYS A 262 -14.10 7.90 1.94
N ASP A 263 -13.37 6.96 1.34
CA ASP A 263 -13.55 5.53 1.60
C ASP A 263 -13.27 5.19 3.08
N ILE A 264 -12.22 5.77 3.69
CA ILE A 264 -11.94 5.60 5.11
C ILE A 264 -13.09 6.18 5.96
N GLN A 265 -13.57 7.38 5.62
CA GLN A 265 -14.68 8.00 6.34
C GLN A 265 -15.94 7.13 6.30
N GLU A 266 -16.31 6.64 5.11
CA GLU A 266 -17.51 5.84 4.89
C GLU A 266 -17.41 4.45 5.52
N GLN A 267 -16.26 3.77 5.39
CA GLN A 267 -16.12 2.37 5.79
C GLN A 267 -15.60 2.20 7.23
N LEU A 268 -14.76 3.14 7.72
CA LEU A 268 -14.06 3.03 8.99
C LEU A 268 -14.49 4.10 10.00
N GLY A 269 -15.14 5.17 9.55
CA GLY A 269 -15.71 6.22 10.38
C GLY A 269 -14.87 7.51 10.42
N THR A 270 -15.54 8.63 10.66
CA THR A 270 -14.92 9.98 10.71
C THR A 270 -13.86 10.10 11.80
N GLU A 271 -14.10 9.56 12.99
CA GLU A 271 -13.14 9.61 14.11
C GLU A 271 -11.83 8.90 13.75
N TYR A 272 -11.92 7.74 13.09
CA TYR A 272 -10.74 6.99 12.67
C TYR A 272 -9.98 7.70 11.53
N LEU A 273 -10.69 8.36 10.59
CA LEU A 273 -10.02 9.23 9.62
C LEU A 273 -9.25 10.35 10.31
N GLN A 274 -9.86 11.03 11.29
CA GLN A 274 -9.19 12.11 12.02
C GLN A 274 -7.95 11.62 12.77
N ASP A 275 -8.02 10.44 13.38
CA ASP A 275 -6.87 9.81 14.05
C ASP A 275 -5.72 9.54 13.07
N LEU A 276 -6.01 8.91 11.92
CA LEU A 276 -5.01 8.65 10.87
C LEU A 276 -4.38 9.94 10.33
N LEU A 277 -5.17 10.99 10.14
CA LEU A 277 -4.66 12.29 9.70
C LEU A 277 -3.79 12.95 10.78
N GLY A 278 -4.14 12.77 12.05
CA GLY A 278 -3.31 13.17 13.19
C GLY A 278 -1.97 12.42 13.19
N GLN A 279 -2.01 11.10 13.04
CA GLN A 279 -0.83 10.24 12.99
C GLN A 279 0.09 10.62 11.81
N ALA A 280 -0.46 10.81 10.62
CA ALA A 280 0.32 11.20 9.43
C ALA A 280 1.06 12.54 9.64
N ARG A 281 0.39 13.53 10.23
CA ARG A 281 1.01 14.83 10.56
C ARG A 281 2.07 14.72 11.65
N LEU A 282 1.80 13.92 12.68
CA LEU A 282 2.74 13.68 13.79
C LEU A 282 4.03 13.06 13.27
N TYR A 283 3.92 11.98 12.49
CA TYR A 283 5.07 11.28 11.92
C TYR A 283 5.82 12.15 10.92
N SER A 284 5.10 12.92 10.07
CA SER A 284 5.73 13.89 9.17
C SER A 284 6.49 14.97 9.94
N GLY A 285 5.97 15.42 11.08
CA GLY A 285 6.65 16.38 11.96
C GLY A 285 7.95 15.84 12.54
N TRP A 286 7.95 14.60 13.02
CA TRP A 286 9.18 13.95 13.51
C TRP A 286 10.19 13.70 12.39
N MET A 287 9.73 13.27 11.21
CA MET A 287 10.59 13.07 10.04
C MET A 287 11.21 14.38 9.56
N LYS A 288 10.44 15.49 9.60
CA LYS A 288 10.93 16.81 9.22
C LYS A 288 12.15 17.24 10.06
N ALA A 289 12.24 16.85 11.33
CA ALA A 289 13.42 17.16 12.15
C ALA A 289 14.70 16.47 11.61
N GLU A 290 14.59 15.21 11.19
CA GLU A 290 15.71 14.48 10.56
C GLU A 290 16.08 15.10 9.21
N ILE A 291 15.08 15.41 8.38
CA ILE A 291 15.28 16.08 7.09
C ILE A 291 15.94 17.44 7.26
N ASN A 292 15.52 18.25 8.23
CA ASN A 292 16.12 19.57 8.49
C ASN A 292 17.61 19.45 8.84
N THR A 293 17.98 18.40 9.59
CA THR A 293 19.39 18.12 9.92
C THR A 293 20.18 17.79 8.66
N TYR A 294 19.62 16.96 7.78
CA TYR A 294 20.22 16.68 6.46
C TYR A 294 20.36 17.96 5.61
N MET A 295 19.30 18.77 5.55
CA MET A 295 19.29 20.00 4.74
C MET A 295 20.31 21.03 5.22
N ALA A 296 20.54 21.13 6.52
CA ALA A 296 21.61 21.98 7.07
C ALA A 296 22.99 21.54 6.57
N SER A 297 23.28 20.23 6.63
CA SER A 297 24.53 19.67 6.11
C SER A 297 24.67 19.84 4.59
N LEU A 298 23.58 19.66 3.84
CA LEU A 298 23.57 19.86 2.38
C LEU A 298 23.85 21.33 2.03
N ASN A 299 23.18 22.28 2.69
CA ASN A 299 23.41 23.71 2.47
C ASN A 299 24.87 24.08 2.72
N GLN A 300 25.45 23.61 3.83
CA GLN A 300 26.86 23.85 4.14
C GLN A 300 27.80 23.30 3.06
N ALA A 301 27.51 22.11 2.52
CA ALA A 301 28.31 21.51 1.45
C ALA A 301 28.17 22.27 0.12
N VAL A 302 26.97 22.75 -0.21
CA VAL A 302 26.71 23.58 -1.39
C VAL A 302 27.46 24.91 -1.28
N ASP A 303 27.36 25.59 -0.13
CA ASP A 303 28.05 26.88 0.11
C ASP A 303 29.57 26.73 -0.03
N ALA A 304 30.15 25.63 0.47
CA ALA A 304 31.57 25.33 0.32
C ALA A 304 31.98 25.16 -1.15
N ARG A 305 31.20 24.43 -1.96
CA ARG A 305 31.47 24.25 -3.39
C ARG A 305 31.30 25.52 -4.20
N LEU A 306 30.28 26.32 -3.88
CA LEU A 306 30.08 27.60 -4.54
C LEU A 306 31.27 28.54 -4.27
N ALA A 307 31.78 28.57 -3.02
CA ALA A 307 32.95 29.36 -2.66
C ALA A 307 34.20 29.00 -3.49
N GLU A 308 34.35 27.74 -3.91
CA GLU A 308 35.46 27.29 -4.78
C GLU A 308 35.33 27.76 -6.24
N HIS A 309 34.11 28.01 -6.71
CA HIS A 309 33.83 28.39 -8.10
C HIS A 309 33.83 29.92 -8.34
N PHE A 310 33.91 30.73 -7.28
CA PHE A 310 33.80 32.18 -7.40
C PHE A 310 35.08 32.88 -7.88
N ALA A 311 35.22 32.95 -9.21
CA ALA A 311 35.91 34.01 -9.93
C ALA A 311 34.95 34.65 -10.95
N ALA A 312 34.25 35.72 -10.55
CA ALA A 312 33.49 36.64 -11.41
C ALA A 312 32.44 36.02 -12.39
N GLY A 313 31.25 35.65 -11.89
CA GLY A 313 30.08 35.28 -12.71
C GLY A 313 28.88 36.24 -12.56
N LEU A 314 28.00 36.29 -13.56
CA LEU A 314 26.73 37.04 -13.52
C LEU A 314 25.72 36.35 -12.58
N ALA A 315 24.82 37.13 -11.95
CA ALA A 315 23.89 36.63 -10.92
C ALA A 315 23.02 35.43 -11.36
N ASP A 316 22.60 35.38 -12.62
CA ASP A 316 21.80 34.26 -13.17
C ASP A 316 22.58 32.96 -13.31
N GLU A 317 23.90 33.04 -13.51
CA GLU A 317 24.78 31.88 -13.63
C GLU A 317 25.01 31.23 -12.26
N ILE A 318 25.08 32.06 -11.21
CA ILE A 318 25.17 31.62 -9.81
C ILE A 318 23.93 30.82 -9.39
N ILE A 319 22.73 31.31 -9.72
CA ILE A 319 21.47 30.64 -9.37
C ILE A 319 21.40 29.26 -10.04
N ARG A 320 21.83 29.15 -11.30
CA ARG A 320 21.87 27.88 -12.02
C ARG A 320 22.91 26.93 -11.45
N LEU A 321 24.09 27.44 -11.10
CA LEU A 321 25.16 26.65 -10.50
C LEU A 321 24.76 26.12 -9.12
N GLU A 322 24.14 26.95 -8.26
CA GLU A 322 23.63 26.52 -6.96
C GLU A 322 22.60 25.39 -7.13
N ALA A 323 21.64 25.56 -8.05
CA ALA A 323 20.62 24.55 -8.31
C ALA A 323 21.24 23.22 -8.76
N PHE A 324 22.26 23.29 -9.64
CA PHE A 324 23.00 22.11 -10.11
C PHE A 324 23.77 21.42 -8.97
N GLU A 325 24.59 22.17 -8.23
CA GLU A 325 25.40 21.63 -7.12
C GLU A 325 24.52 21.02 -6.02
N ARG A 326 23.39 21.65 -5.71
CA ARG A 326 22.42 21.15 -4.73
C ARG A 326 21.82 19.81 -5.14
N VAL A 327 21.55 19.59 -6.43
CA VAL A 327 21.06 18.31 -6.95
C VAL A 327 22.17 17.27 -6.88
N GLU A 328 23.36 17.58 -7.37
CA GLU A 328 24.48 16.64 -7.44
C GLU A 328 24.91 16.17 -6.03
N LEU A 329 25.15 17.12 -5.12
CA LEU A 329 25.49 16.82 -3.73
C LEU A 329 24.34 16.10 -3.02
N GLY A 330 23.10 16.48 -3.30
CA GLY A 330 21.91 15.83 -2.78
C GLY A 330 21.90 14.33 -3.03
N ILE A 331 22.01 13.95 -4.30
CA ILE A 331 22.07 12.55 -4.76
C ILE A 331 23.25 11.81 -4.12
N LYS A 332 24.41 12.46 -3.99
CA LYS A 332 25.62 11.84 -3.40
C LYS A 332 25.51 11.65 -1.88
N MET A 333 24.90 12.59 -1.17
CA MET A 333 24.81 12.56 0.30
C MET A 333 23.63 11.74 0.81
N ALA A 334 22.55 11.61 0.02
CA ALA A 334 21.33 10.92 0.43
C ALA A 334 21.55 9.45 0.89
N PRO A 335 22.34 8.59 0.21
CA PRO A 335 22.56 7.21 0.64
C PRO A 335 23.17 7.11 2.05
N HIS A 336 24.14 7.97 2.38
CA HIS A 336 24.77 7.99 3.70
C HIS A 336 23.80 8.45 4.79
N PHE A 337 22.99 9.47 4.49
CA PHE A 337 21.93 9.91 5.40
C PHE A 337 20.94 8.78 5.70
N TRP A 338 20.44 8.09 4.67
CA TRP A 338 19.47 7.01 4.84
C TRP A 338 20.05 5.81 5.57
N ALA A 339 21.30 5.44 5.30
CA ALA A 339 21.98 4.37 6.04
C ALA A 339 22.09 4.70 7.55
N LEU A 340 22.45 5.95 7.89
CA LEU A 340 22.50 6.40 9.28
C LEU A 340 21.11 6.41 9.93
N PHE A 341 20.10 6.92 9.22
CA PHE A 341 18.72 7.00 9.69
C PHE A 341 18.13 5.61 9.97
N GLU A 342 18.31 4.65 9.06
CA GLU A 342 17.85 3.27 9.30
C GLU A 342 18.66 2.59 10.41
N GLY A 343 19.95 2.91 10.56
CA GLY A 343 20.74 2.49 11.71
C GLY A 343 20.19 3.02 13.04
N LYS A 344 19.77 4.30 13.10
CA LYS A 344 19.10 4.87 14.27
C LYS A 344 17.78 4.13 14.57
N ARG A 345 16.95 3.88 13.56
CA ARG A 345 15.67 3.15 13.69
C ARG A 345 15.87 1.73 14.21
N HIS A 346 16.81 0.99 13.63
CA HIS A 346 17.10 -0.37 14.05
C HIS A 346 17.53 -0.42 15.53
N ASN A 347 18.49 0.42 15.92
CA ASN A 347 18.96 0.48 17.30
C ASN A 347 17.86 0.91 18.29
N ALA A 348 17.06 1.92 17.92
CA ALA A 348 15.91 2.34 18.73
C ALA A 348 14.88 1.21 18.88
N SER A 349 14.60 0.47 17.81
CA SER A 349 13.67 -0.66 17.82
C SER A 349 14.13 -1.78 18.75
N GLU A 350 15.41 -2.16 18.72
CA GLU A 350 15.95 -3.19 19.62
C GLU A 350 15.84 -2.78 21.09
N LEU A 351 16.11 -1.51 21.40
CA LEU A 351 15.98 -0.98 22.75
C LEU A 351 14.52 -0.97 23.22
N LEU A 352 13.58 -0.50 22.38
CA LEU A 352 12.15 -0.56 22.68
C LEU A 352 11.68 -2.00 22.93
N LEU A 353 12.15 -2.97 22.14
CA LEU A 353 11.84 -4.38 22.31
C LEU A 353 12.32 -4.95 23.65
N SER A 354 13.49 -4.52 24.12
CA SER A 354 14.07 -4.98 25.39
C SER A 354 13.38 -4.41 26.63
N HIS A 355 12.66 -3.29 26.49
CA HIS A 355 12.03 -2.55 27.58
C HIS A 355 10.49 -2.60 27.58
N ARG A 356 9.88 -3.42 26.72
CA ARG A 356 8.42 -3.54 26.63
C ARG A 356 7.83 -4.43 27.72
N ASP A 357 6.62 -4.12 28.14
CA ASP A 357 5.79 -4.99 28.99
C ASP A 357 5.14 -6.14 28.19
N ALA A 358 4.27 -6.92 28.85
CA ALA A 358 3.58 -8.06 28.24
C ALA A 358 2.60 -7.62 27.14
N GLU A 359 2.05 -6.42 27.26
CA GLU A 359 1.14 -5.78 26.32
C GLU A 359 1.89 -5.06 25.17
N GLY A 360 3.21 -4.95 25.28
CA GLY A 360 4.09 -4.33 24.28
C GLY A 360 4.31 -2.84 24.49
N HIS A 361 3.78 -2.23 25.56
CA HIS A 361 4.00 -0.83 25.87
C HIS A 361 5.39 -0.62 26.46
N VAL A 362 5.93 0.58 26.24
CA VAL A 362 7.21 1.03 26.78
C VAL A 362 6.96 2.31 27.55
N SER A 363 7.55 2.45 28.74
CA SER A 363 7.41 3.66 29.55
C SER A 363 7.90 4.91 28.82
N ASP A 364 7.21 6.04 29.00
CA ASP A 364 7.55 7.32 28.37
C ASP A 364 8.98 7.77 28.65
N ASP A 365 9.52 7.50 29.84
CA ASP A 365 10.91 7.83 30.20
C ASP A 365 11.93 7.13 29.30
N VAL A 366 11.70 5.85 29.00
CA VAL A 366 12.55 5.07 28.08
C VAL A 366 12.39 5.59 26.66
N VAL A 367 11.16 5.85 26.20
CA VAL A 367 10.91 6.43 24.86
C VAL A 367 11.62 7.78 24.72
N GLN A 368 11.57 8.62 25.74
CA GLN A 368 12.22 9.92 25.74
C GLN A 368 13.76 9.80 25.75
N TRP A 369 14.31 8.86 26.52
CA TRP A 369 15.75 8.59 26.51
C TRP A 369 16.24 8.12 25.13
N ILE A 370 15.50 7.22 24.47
CA ILE A 370 15.80 6.77 23.10
C ILE A 370 15.67 7.94 22.12
N ALA A 371 14.65 8.80 22.28
CA ALA A 371 14.42 9.96 21.40
C ALA A 371 15.58 10.97 21.45
N ILE A 372 16.18 11.20 22.62
CA ILE A 372 17.36 12.08 22.76
C ILE A 372 18.56 11.51 21.97
N ARG A 373 18.71 10.18 21.93
CA ARG A 373 19.88 9.53 21.32
C ARG A 373 19.74 9.25 19.83
N TYR A 374 18.54 8.87 19.39
CA TYR A 374 18.28 8.37 18.04
C TYR A 374 17.28 9.21 17.26
N GLY A 375 16.76 10.29 17.85
CA GLY A 375 15.76 11.15 17.24
C GLY A 375 14.33 10.71 17.52
N ALA A 376 13.40 11.68 17.47
CA ALA A 376 12.00 11.46 17.82
C ALA A 376 11.32 10.43 16.91
N TYR A 377 11.65 10.43 15.61
CA TYR A 377 11.04 9.51 14.66
C TYR A 377 11.36 8.05 14.99
N ALA A 378 12.64 7.73 15.18
CA ALA A 378 13.10 6.38 15.51
C ALA A 378 12.54 5.87 16.84
N ALA A 379 12.41 6.75 17.84
CA ALA A 379 11.96 6.37 19.17
C ALA A 379 10.44 6.24 19.31
N ARG A 380 9.66 7.11 18.64
CA ARG A 380 8.24 7.30 18.98
C ARG A 380 7.26 6.60 18.04
N VAL A 381 7.60 6.37 16.78
CA VAL A 381 6.68 5.78 15.79
C VAL A 381 6.13 4.43 16.27
N ARG A 382 6.98 3.54 16.77
CA ARG A 382 6.55 2.22 17.24
C ARG A 382 5.68 2.31 18.50
N SER A 383 6.06 3.17 19.45
CA SER A 383 5.31 3.37 20.69
C SER A 383 3.92 3.96 20.43
N ASP A 384 3.85 4.99 19.57
CA ASP A 384 2.60 5.64 19.17
C ASP A 384 1.68 4.64 18.44
N SER A 385 2.21 3.86 17.49
CA SER A 385 1.46 2.80 16.82
C SER A 385 0.86 1.77 17.79
N ILE A 386 1.61 1.33 18.80
CA ILE A 386 1.11 0.38 19.81
C ILE A 386 0.01 1.04 20.65
N SER A 387 0.20 2.29 21.07
CA SER A 387 -0.80 3.00 21.89
C SER A 387 -2.12 3.28 21.16
N ARG A 388 -2.11 3.38 19.82
CA ARG A 388 -3.31 3.64 19.00
C ARG A 388 -4.14 2.40 18.73
N TRP A 389 -3.56 1.21 18.88
CA TRP A 389 -4.23 -0.02 18.49
C TRP A 389 -4.22 -1.06 19.60
N SER A 390 -5.41 -1.36 20.11
CA SER A 390 -5.66 -2.56 20.89
C SER A 390 -6.17 -3.67 19.99
N ILE A 391 -5.50 -4.82 20.04
CA ILE A 391 -5.96 -6.01 19.33
C ILE A 391 -7.18 -6.57 20.05
N ASP A 392 -8.31 -6.69 19.36
CA ASP A 392 -9.48 -7.43 19.86
C ASP A 392 -9.18 -8.94 19.85
N LYS A 393 -8.49 -9.39 20.90
CA LYS A 393 -8.07 -10.78 21.09
C LYS A 393 -8.95 -11.44 22.16
N PRO A 394 -9.62 -12.56 21.87
CA PRO A 394 -10.31 -13.31 22.91
C PRO A 394 -9.32 -13.75 24.00
N GLY A 395 -9.68 -13.61 25.27
CA GLY A 395 -8.74 -13.83 26.39
C GLY A 395 -8.10 -15.22 26.42
N LEU A 396 -8.80 -16.26 25.96
CA LEU A 396 -8.29 -17.64 25.90
C LEU A 396 -7.68 -18.02 24.54
N PHE A 397 -7.50 -17.06 23.63
CA PHE A 397 -7.04 -17.32 22.27
C PHE A 397 -5.67 -18.02 22.25
N ASP A 398 -4.69 -17.49 22.98
CA ASP A 398 -3.33 -18.06 23.01
C ASP A 398 -3.31 -19.47 23.61
N LEU A 399 -4.08 -19.67 24.68
CA LEU A 399 -4.19 -20.98 25.32
C LEU A 399 -4.68 -22.04 24.32
N TYR A 400 -5.77 -21.76 23.60
CA TYR A 400 -6.32 -22.71 22.64
C TYR A 400 -5.48 -22.86 21.37
N LEU A 401 -4.83 -21.79 20.91
CA LEU A 401 -3.85 -21.89 19.83
C LEU A 401 -2.70 -22.82 20.22
N GLN A 402 -2.10 -22.62 21.40
CA GLN A 402 -1.01 -23.47 21.89
C GLN A 402 -1.46 -24.92 22.14
N LYS A 403 -2.66 -25.13 22.71
CA LYS A 403 -3.24 -26.47 22.88
C LYS A 403 -3.44 -27.18 21.55
N ALA A 404 -3.95 -26.48 20.53
CA ALA A 404 -4.12 -27.01 19.18
C ALA A 404 -2.79 -27.32 18.49
N LEU A 405 -1.78 -26.46 18.64
CA LEU A 405 -0.44 -26.70 18.09
C LEU A 405 0.28 -27.86 18.78
N SER A 406 0.11 -28.00 20.10
CA SER A 406 0.62 -29.15 20.86
C SER A 406 -0.03 -30.45 20.38
N LEU A 407 -1.36 -30.44 20.19
CA LEU A 407 -2.10 -31.59 19.67
C LEU A 407 -1.66 -31.95 18.23
N ARG A 408 -1.35 -30.94 17.40
CA ARG A 408 -0.81 -31.13 16.05
C ARG A 408 0.51 -31.89 16.05
N ASN A 409 1.41 -31.53 16.96
CA ASN A 409 2.76 -32.09 17.04
C ASN A 409 2.79 -33.45 17.76
N GLY A 410 1.79 -33.76 18.61
CA GLY A 410 1.71 -35.03 19.34
C GLY A 410 1.51 -36.24 18.41
N SER A 411 2.03 -37.42 18.77
CA SER A 411 1.97 -38.68 18.00
C SER A 411 0.55 -39.25 17.86
N ASP A 412 -0.31 -38.99 18.85
CA ASP A 412 -1.61 -39.67 19.01
C ASP A 412 -2.81 -38.74 18.78
N VAL A 413 -2.74 -37.89 17.75
CA VAL A 413 -3.88 -37.03 17.42
C VAL A 413 -5.06 -37.89 16.94
N THR A 414 -6.14 -37.89 17.73
CA THR A 414 -7.36 -38.65 17.43
C THR A 414 -8.49 -37.70 17.04
N LEU A 415 -9.45 -38.20 16.27
CA LEU A 415 -10.63 -37.41 15.91
C LEU A 415 -11.40 -36.97 17.16
N ALA A 416 -11.53 -37.84 18.17
CA ALA A 416 -12.19 -37.51 19.43
C ALA A 416 -11.52 -36.34 20.17
N ALA A 417 -10.17 -36.32 20.22
CA ALA A 417 -9.43 -35.22 20.83
C ALA A 417 -9.63 -33.90 20.05
N VAL A 418 -9.68 -33.97 18.72
CA VAL A 418 -9.93 -32.79 17.87
C VAL A 418 -11.35 -32.25 18.06
N GLU A 419 -12.37 -33.10 18.12
CA GLU A 419 -13.76 -32.66 18.36
C GLU A 419 -13.96 -32.14 19.79
N ALA A 420 -13.32 -32.75 20.79
CA ALA A 420 -13.33 -32.24 22.17
C ALA A 420 -12.71 -30.84 22.24
N LEU A 421 -11.54 -30.63 21.63
CA LEU A 421 -10.90 -29.33 21.54
C LEU A 421 -11.78 -28.31 20.79
N HIS A 422 -12.42 -28.72 19.70
CA HIS A 422 -13.31 -27.84 18.95
C HIS A 422 -14.51 -27.37 19.79
N ALA A 423 -15.11 -28.28 20.57
CA ALA A 423 -16.20 -27.94 21.49
C ALA A 423 -15.76 -26.95 22.57
N GLU A 424 -14.59 -27.17 23.18
CA GLU A 424 -14.00 -26.24 24.16
C GLU A 424 -13.74 -24.85 23.53
N MET A 425 -13.17 -24.81 22.33
CA MET A 425 -12.91 -23.56 21.61
C MET A 425 -14.20 -22.82 21.24
N THR A 426 -15.28 -23.54 20.94
CA THR A 426 -16.60 -22.94 20.66
C THR A 426 -17.17 -22.32 21.91
N LEU A 427 -17.13 -23.02 23.05
CA LEU A 427 -17.57 -22.49 24.34
C LEU A 427 -16.77 -21.24 24.77
N ALA A 428 -15.49 -21.19 24.40
CA ALA A 428 -14.62 -20.04 24.67
C ALA A 428 -14.71 -18.90 23.63
N GLY A 429 -15.54 -19.04 22.58
CA GLY A 429 -15.66 -18.02 21.52
C GLY A 429 -14.42 -17.88 20.61
N VAL A 430 -13.53 -18.87 20.59
CA VAL A 430 -12.27 -18.86 19.83
C VAL A 430 -12.39 -19.60 18.50
N ALA A 431 -13.28 -20.60 18.42
CA ALA A 431 -13.38 -21.51 17.27
C ALA A 431 -13.55 -20.80 15.91
N GLU A 432 -14.36 -19.74 15.86
CA GLU A 432 -14.65 -18.98 14.64
C GLU A 432 -13.43 -18.23 14.07
N ARG A 433 -12.45 -17.92 14.92
CA ARG A 433 -11.22 -17.20 14.53
C ARG A 433 -10.10 -18.15 14.06
N LEU A 434 -10.18 -19.43 14.44
CA LEU A 434 -9.20 -20.46 14.06
C LEU A 434 -9.83 -21.66 13.30
N PRO A 435 -10.78 -21.46 12.36
CA PRO A 435 -11.48 -22.58 11.72
C PRO A 435 -10.55 -23.38 10.80
N TRP A 436 -9.53 -22.72 10.25
CA TRP A 436 -8.49 -23.35 9.44
C TRP A 436 -7.70 -24.39 10.23
N LEU A 437 -7.43 -24.13 11.52
CA LEU A 437 -6.64 -25.01 12.39
C LEU A 437 -7.41 -26.30 12.72
N MET A 438 -8.72 -26.20 12.92
CA MET A 438 -9.57 -27.38 13.15
C MET A 438 -9.65 -28.28 11.92
N HIS A 439 -9.80 -27.70 10.73
CA HIS A 439 -9.72 -28.47 9.49
C HIS A 439 -8.34 -29.07 9.28
N TRP A 440 -7.28 -28.35 9.68
CA TRP A 440 -5.93 -28.86 9.58
C TRP A 440 -5.71 -30.10 10.46
N LEU A 441 -6.11 -30.05 11.74
CA LEU A 441 -6.02 -31.18 12.66
C LEU A 441 -6.79 -32.41 12.16
N ARG A 442 -8.03 -32.23 11.68
CA ARG A 442 -8.82 -33.32 11.06
C ARG A 442 -8.09 -33.91 9.84
N GLY A 443 -7.48 -33.06 9.02
CA GLY A 443 -6.65 -33.49 7.88
C GLY A 443 -5.44 -34.31 8.30
N ILE A 444 -4.78 -33.97 9.41
CA ILE A 444 -3.65 -34.72 9.97
C ILE A 444 -4.10 -36.10 10.46
N VAL A 445 -5.25 -36.22 11.15
CA VAL A 445 -5.79 -37.51 11.60
C VAL A 445 -5.97 -38.47 10.42
N CYS A 446 -6.58 -37.99 9.33
CA CYS A 446 -6.77 -38.79 8.11
C CYS A 446 -5.45 -39.09 7.41
N TYR A 447 -4.55 -38.10 7.30
CA TYR A 447 -3.25 -38.25 6.66
C TYR A 447 -2.37 -39.30 7.35
N ARG A 448 -2.36 -39.34 8.68
CA ARG A 448 -1.60 -40.35 9.45
C ARG A 448 -2.13 -41.78 9.27
N LYS A 449 -3.42 -41.91 8.94
CA LYS A 449 -4.05 -43.19 8.56
C LYS A 449 -3.88 -43.51 7.07
N GLU A 450 -3.13 -42.71 6.34
CA GLU A 450 -2.93 -42.83 4.88
C GLU A 450 -4.21 -42.70 4.06
N ASP A 451 -5.29 -42.20 4.67
CA ASP A 451 -6.52 -41.83 3.98
C ASP A 451 -6.37 -40.43 3.36
N TYR A 452 -5.57 -40.37 2.30
CA TYR A 452 -5.30 -39.13 1.57
C TYR A 452 -6.56 -38.56 0.91
N GLY A 453 -7.54 -39.40 0.57
CA GLY A 453 -8.82 -38.98 -0.01
C GLY A 453 -9.59 -38.08 0.94
N THR A 454 -9.87 -38.56 2.15
CA THR A 454 -10.56 -37.76 3.17
C THR A 454 -9.70 -36.61 3.67
N ALA A 455 -8.38 -36.83 3.83
CA ALA A 455 -7.44 -35.78 4.21
C ALA A 455 -7.48 -34.60 3.23
N SER A 456 -7.59 -34.87 1.92
CA SER A 456 -7.61 -33.83 0.89
C SER A 456 -8.76 -32.84 1.08
N SER A 457 -9.95 -33.31 1.43
CA SER A 457 -11.12 -32.46 1.68
C SER A 457 -10.90 -31.51 2.86
N HIS A 458 -10.23 -32.00 3.91
CA HIS A 458 -9.88 -31.22 5.07
C HIS A 458 -8.76 -30.21 4.79
N TYR A 459 -7.67 -30.62 4.13
CA TYR A 459 -6.57 -29.73 3.76
C TYR A 459 -7.01 -28.64 2.79
N ILE A 460 -7.93 -28.92 1.86
CA ILE A 460 -8.51 -27.89 0.98
C ILE A 460 -9.20 -26.80 1.81
N LYS A 461 -10.05 -27.18 2.77
CA LYS A 461 -10.75 -26.20 3.63
C LYS A 461 -9.76 -25.44 4.51
N ALA A 462 -8.83 -26.16 5.14
CA ALA A 462 -7.79 -25.57 5.99
C ALA A 462 -6.97 -24.54 5.22
N PHE A 463 -6.41 -24.91 4.06
CA PHE A 463 -5.62 -24.02 3.22
C PHE A 463 -6.42 -22.80 2.79
N GLN A 464 -7.65 -22.98 2.29
CA GLN A 464 -8.46 -21.85 1.86
C GLN A 464 -8.72 -20.86 3.00
N LEU A 465 -9.03 -21.34 4.21
CA LEU A 465 -9.29 -20.47 5.36
C LEU A 465 -8.01 -19.82 5.93
N ALA A 466 -6.85 -20.47 5.79
CA ALA A 466 -5.58 -20.05 6.36
C ALA A 466 -4.78 -19.04 5.52
N LYS A 467 -5.00 -19.00 4.20
CA LYS A 467 -4.16 -18.22 3.26
C LYS A 467 -3.80 -16.83 3.79
N TYR A 468 -4.77 -16.09 4.30
CA TYR A 468 -4.57 -14.72 4.77
C TYR A 468 -4.80 -14.54 6.27
N SER A 469 -4.67 -15.62 7.06
CA SER A 469 -4.94 -15.64 8.51
C SER A 469 -3.94 -16.42 9.35
N ALA A 470 -3.17 -17.35 8.77
CA ALA A 470 -2.31 -18.24 9.57
C ALA A 470 -0.89 -17.71 9.86
N GLY A 471 -0.45 -16.63 9.20
CA GLY A 471 0.90 -16.05 9.43
C GLY A 471 2.01 -17.07 9.25
N GLU A 472 2.95 -17.15 10.21
CA GLU A 472 4.10 -18.08 10.16
C GLU A 472 3.71 -19.56 9.97
N LEU A 473 2.50 -19.94 10.38
CA LEU A 473 1.99 -21.31 10.24
C LEU A 473 1.58 -21.66 8.79
N GLN A 474 1.50 -20.66 7.89
CA GLN A 474 1.24 -20.87 6.47
C GLN A 474 2.26 -21.81 5.84
N TYR A 475 3.53 -21.71 6.22
CA TYR A 475 4.60 -22.54 5.65
C TYR A 475 4.29 -24.04 5.79
N SER A 476 4.03 -24.49 7.02
CA SER A 476 3.78 -25.90 7.32
C SER A 476 2.48 -26.37 6.67
N LEU A 477 1.41 -25.57 6.80
CA LEU A 477 0.11 -25.93 6.24
C LEU A 477 0.13 -25.99 4.71
N ALA A 478 0.75 -25.01 4.03
CA ALA A 478 0.82 -24.96 2.58
C ALA A 478 1.57 -26.18 2.02
N ASN A 479 2.71 -26.54 2.63
CA ASN A 479 3.47 -27.70 2.16
C ASN A 479 2.73 -29.03 2.39
N GLN A 480 2.00 -29.19 3.50
CA GLN A 480 1.18 -30.38 3.73
C GLN A 480 -0.02 -30.45 2.78
N TYR A 481 -0.69 -29.32 2.55
CA TYR A 481 -1.73 -29.21 1.53
C TYR A 481 -1.22 -29.63 0.16
N LEU A 482 -0.07 -29.10 -0.27
CA LEU A 482 0.53 -29.43 -1.57
C LEU A 482 0.88 -30.91 -1.68
N GLU A 483 1.46 -31.51 -0.64
CA GLU A 483 1.76 -32.94 -0.63
C GLU A 483 0.49 -33.80 -0.80
N VAL A 484 -0.59 -33.48 -0.08
CA VAL A 484 -1.86 -34.22 -0.22
C VAL A 484 -2.51 -34.02 -1.59
N MET A 485 -2.42 -32.81 -2.17
CA MET A 485 -2.89 -32.57 -3.54
C MET A 485 -2.09 -33.41 -4.56
N ALA A 486 -0.79 -33.60 -4.34
CA ALA A 486 0.04 -34.45 -5.18
C ALA A 486 -0.34 -35.94 -5.07
N LYS A 487 -0.45 -36.47 -3.83
CA LYS A 487 -0.83 -37.86 -3.57
C LYS A 487 -2.24 -38.21 -4.08
N THR A 488 -3.16 -37.25 -4.09
CA THR A 488 -4.52 -37.42 -4.62
C THR A 488 -4.67 -37.04 -6.10
N LYS A 489 -3.56 -36.86 -6.81
CA LYS A 489 -3.52 -36.55 -8.25
C LYS A 489 -4.28 -35.26 -8.65
N GLN A 490 -4.33 -34.27 -7.76
CA GLN A 490 -5.02 -32.99 -7.96
C GLN A 490 -4.09 -31.89 -8.51
N TRP A 491 -3.60 -32.06 -9.75
CA TRP A 491 -2.64 -31.16 -10.40
C TRP A 491 -3.04 -29.67 -10.38
N ARG A 492 -4.27 -29.33 -10.76
CA ARG A 492 -4.71 -27.92 -10.83
C ARG A 492 -4.60 -27.21 -9.49
N ARG A 493 -5.02 -27.88 -8.41
CA ARG A 493 -4.98 -27.36 -7.03
C ARG A 493 -3.56 -27.25 -6.50
N PHE A 494 -2.71 -28.23 -6.83
CA PHE A 494 -1.29 -28.19 -6.51
C PHE A 494 -0.63 -26.95 -7.13
N LYS A 495 -0.78 -26.79 -8.45
CA LYS A 495 -0.22 -25.66 -9.20
C LYS A 495 -0.69 -24.30 -8.67
N GLN A 496 -1.98 -24.16 -8.35
CA GLN A 496 -2.52 -22.95 -7.73
C GLN A 496 -1.92 -22.70 -6.33
N GLY A 497 -1.76 -23.74 -5.52
CA GLY A 497 -1.12 -23.64 -4.20
C GLY A 497 0.33 -23.20 -4.27
N VAL A 498 1.11 -23.73 -5.22
CA VAL A 498 2.50 -23.33 -5.44
C VAL A 498 2.59 -21.86 -5.85
N ARG A 499 1.78 -21.44 -6.83
CA ARG A 499 1.72 -20.04 -7.27
C ARG A 499 1.36 -19.07 -6.15
N TRP A 500 0.46 -19.48 -5.26
CA TRP A 500 0.10 -18.70 -4.08
C TRP A 500 1.24 -18.61 -3.06
N ALA A 501 1.91 -19.74 -2.77
CA ALA A 501 3.05 -19.76 -1.86
C ALA A 501 4.20 -18.88 -2.38
N ASN A 502 4.49 -18.94 -3.68
CA ASN A 502 5.56 -18.14 -4.30
C ASN A 502 5.30 -16.63 -4.21
N TYR A 503 4.04 -16.20 -4.38
CA TYR A 503 3.68 -14.77 -4.27
C TYR A 503 3.95 -14.21 -2.86
N LEU A 504 3.77 -15.02 -1.80
CA LEU A 504 4.12 -14.63 -0.43
C LEU A 504 5.56 -14.98 -0.05
N ASP A 505 6.38 -15.42 -1.00
CA ASP A 505 7.74 -15.89 -0.75
C ASP A 505 7.80 -16.99 0.35
N ILE A 506 6.83 -17.93 0.28
CA ILE A 506 6.76 -19.09 1.16
C ILE A 506 7.45 -20.26 0.45
N PRO A 507 8.57 -20.79 0.97
CA PRO A 507 9.31 -21.84 0.27
C PRO A 507 8.50 -23.15 0.17
N VAL A 508 8.40 -23.69 -1.05
CA VAL A 508 7.78 -24.99 -1.31
C VAL A 508 8.85 -26.08 -1.33
N ARG A 509 8.64 -27.17 -0.57
CA ARG A 509 9.53 -28.35 -0.54
C ARG A 509 9.74 -28.88 -1.97
N TRP A 510 10.98 -29.24 -2.27
CA TRP A 510 11.41 -29.70 -3.61
C TRP A 510 11.34 -28.62 -4.72
N LEU A 511 11.05 -27.36 -4.36
CA LEU A 511 11.15 -26.18 -5.23
C LEU A 511 12.00 -25.04 -4.66
N ARG A 512 12.40 -25.10 -3.38
CA ARG A 512 12.96 -23.95 -2.62
C ARG A 512 14.10 -23.19 -3.30
N GLU A 513 14.95 -23.88 -4.05
CA GLU A 513 16.15 -23.30 -4.70
C GLU A 513 15.98 -23.14 -6.21
N LYS A 514 14.77 -23.38 -6.73
CA LYS A 514 14.49 -23.39 -8.17
C LYS A 514 13.43 -22.36 -8.49
N GLU A 515 13.61 -21.68 -9.63
CA GLU A 515 12.57 -20.86 -10.19
C GLU A 515 11.32 -21.72 -10.46
N PRO A 516 10.11 -21.24 -10.12
CA PRO A 516 8.88 -22.03 -10.21
C PRO A 516 8.35 -22.14 -11.66
N THR A 517 9.19 -22.63 -12.57
CA THR A 517 8.83 -22.96 -13.94
C THR A 517 7.84 -24.14 -14.00
N GLU A 518 7.09 -24.27 -15.10
CA GLU A 518 6.12 -25.36 -15.27
C GLU A 518 6.77 -26.74 -15.07
N GLU A 519 8.00 -26.91 -15.57
CA GLU A 519 8.78 -28.13 -15.43
C GLU A 519 9.14 -28.40 -13.97
N ASN A 520 9.69 -27.40 -13.27
CA ASN A 520 10.06 -27.56 -11.86
C ASN A 520 8.83 -27.88 -11.00
N ILE A 521 7.70 -27.22 -11.22
CA ILE A 521 6.44 -27.49 -10.50
C ILE A 521 5.96 -28.92 -10.77
N ARG A 522 6.06 -29.42 -12.01
CA ARG A 522 5.72 -30.81 -12.35
C ARG A 522 6.65 -31.81 -11.65
N ASN A 523 7.94 -31.53 -11.59
CA ASN A 523 8.91 -32.37 -10.90
C ASN A 523 8.58 -32.47 -9.41
N ALA A 524 8.31 -31.34 -8.75
CA ALA A 524 7.91 -31.32 -7.35
C ALA A 524 6.58 -32.06 -7.10
N TYR A 525 5.61 -31.92 -8.00
CA TYR A 525 4.35 -32.67 -7.95
C TYR A 525 4.57 -34.19 -8.06
N GLY A 526 5.44 -34.62 -8.97
CA GLY A 526 5.81 -36.03 -9.11
C GLY A 526 6.46 -36.58 -7.84
N ILE A 527 7.45 -35.87 -7.28
CA ILE A 527 8.17 -36.28 -6.07
C ILE A 527 7.23 -36.33 -4.85
N LEU A 528 6.44 -35.28 -4.62
CA LEU A 528 5.50 -35.21 -3.49
C LEU A 528 4.35 -36.22 -3.60
N GLY A 529 4.04 -36.68 -4.81
CA GLY A 529 3.04 -37.70 -5.07
C GLY A 529 3.47 -39.12 -4.71
N LEU A 530 4.78 -39.36 -4.49
CA LEU A 530 5.30 -40.68 -4.11
C LEU A 530 4.84 -41.06 -2.69
N GLU A 531 4.46 -42.32 -2.48
CA GLU A 531 4.03 -42.82 -1.17
C GLU A 531 5.14 -42.76 -0.11
N ALA A 532 6.38 -43.02 -0.53
CA ALA A 532 7.56 -43.01 0.33
C ALA A 532 7.96 -41.60 0.79
N VAL A 533 7.55 -40.56 0.06
CA VAL A 533 7.78 -39.17 0.45
C VAL A 533 6.69 -38.75 1.41
N ARG A 534 7.07 -38.49 2.66
CA ARG A 534 6.18 -37.94 3.68
C ARG A 534 6.69 -36.58 4.12
N TYR A 535 5.80 -35.75 4.64
CA TYR A 535 6.18 -34.57 5.39
C TYR A 535 6.90 -35.02 6.66
N ALA A 536 8.24 -34.89 6.69
CA ALA A 536 9.07 -35.46 7.73
C ALA A 536 8.85 -34.74 9.07
N ARG A 537 8.52 -35.53 10.10
CA ARG A 537 8.33 -35.18 11.52
C ARG A 537 7.41 -33.98 11.80
N MET A 538 6.24 -34.30 12.38
CA MET A 538 5.38 -33.40 13.14
C MET A 538 5.96 -33.16 14.53
#